data_AF-A0A9W4P1E9-F1
#
_entry.id   AF-A0A9W4P1E9-F1
#
_cell.length_a   1.000
_cell.length_b   1.000
_cell.length_c   1.000
_cell.angle_alpha   90.00
_cell.angle_beta   90.00
_cell.angle_gamma   90.00
#
_symmetry.space_group_name_H-M   'P 1'
#
loop_
_entity.id
_entity.type
_entity.pdbx_description
1 polymer ?
#
loop_
_entity_poly.entity_id
_entity_poly.type
_entity_poly.pdbx_seq_one_letter_code
_entity_poly.pdbx_strand_id
1 'polypeptide(L)'
;MSTIDRILEKFKDIVVRVPSMYSLSPSWYARVTPDLDRKVEEHVESWRQRWLLEPTAYKQNLAADCGYFARATNPNANVANLQIAARFTSWIFAWDDEPLQHLLCDELCSYVAGAVRSEDAFQDGVIMDLDVYLENRVQASAVYPVIVFASIVQDITLPAWFINHPVPKEMMRHINIMLSLMTLSLLAMNW
;
A
#
# COMPACT_ATOMS: atom_id res chain seq x y z
N MET A 1 32.23 8.19 -7.41
CA MET A 1 31.14 7.28 -7.79
C MET A 1 30.73 6.55 -6.53
N SER A 2 29.49 6.74 -6.07
CA SER A 2 28.97 6.14 -4.85
C SER A 2 28.86 4.61 -5.00
N THR A 3 28.68 3.89 -3.89
CA THR A 3 28.39 2.44 -3.92
C THR A 3 27.12 2.15 -4.73
N ILE A 4 26.12 3.03 -4.64
CA ILE A 4 24.86 2.95 -5.38
C ILE A 4 25.10 3.09 -6.89
N ASP A 5 25.88 4.09 -7.30
CA ASP A 5 26.20 4.32 -8.71
C ASP A 5 26.87 3.08 -9.35
N ARG A 6 27.77 2.42 -8.60
CA ARG A 6 28.45 1.18 -9.04
C ARG A 6 27.49 0.00 -9.22
N ILE A 7 26.40 -0.03 -8.48
CA ILE A 7 25.38 -1.08 -8.57
C ILE A 7 24.44 -0.76 -9.72
N LEU A 8 23.96 0.48 -9.83
CA LEU A 8 23.11 0.94 -10.93
C LEU A 8 23.78 0.71 -12.30
N GLU A 9 25.09 0.95 -12.41
CA GLU A 9 25.83 0.71 -13.66
C GLU A 9 25.84 -0.78 -14.06
N LYS A 10 25.71 -1.73 -13.11
CA LYS A 10 25.57 -3.16 -13.44
C LYS A 10 24.21 -3.51 -14.03
N PHE A 11 23.19 -2.67 -13.82
CA PHE A 11 21.85 -2.84 -14.34
C PHE A 11 21.59 -2.05 -15.61
N LYS A 12 22.55 -1.22 -16.03
CA LYS A 12 22.51 -0.54 -17.32
C LYS A 12 22.38 -1.57 -18.43
N ASP A 13 21.45 -1.34 -19.34
CA ASP A 13 21.08 -2.22 -20.45
C ASP A 13 20.38 -3.55 -20.05
N ILE A 14 20.08 -3.78 -18.77
CA ILE A 14 19.24 -4.90 -18.34
C ILE A 14 17.77 -4.54 -18.54
N VAL A 15 17.10 -5.27 -19.45
CA VAL A 15 15.64 -5.15 -19.65
C VAL A 15 14.92 -6.06 -18.67
N VAL A 16 14.26 -5.47 -17.67
CA VAL A 16 13.38 -6.21 -16.75
C VAL A 16 12.01 -6.40 -17.38
N ARG A 17 11.56 -7.65 -17.54
CA ARG A 17 10.20 -7.97 -17.97
C ARG A 17 9.31 -8.23 -16.77
N VAL A 18 8.38 -7.31 -16.52
CA VAL A 18 7.39 -7.49 -15.46
C VAL A 18 6.26 -8.38 -15.99
N PRO A 19 5.96 -9.52 -15.34
CA PRO A 19 4.91 -10.42 -15.79
C PRO A 19 3.53 -9.75 -15.67
N SER A 20 2.63 -10.08 -16.59
CA SER A 20 1.24 -9.61 -16.52
C SER A 20 0.56 -10.20 -15.29
N MET A 21 -0.06 -9.37 -14.47
CA MET A 21 -0.81 -9.84 -13.30
C MET A 21 -1.96 -10.77 -13.66
N TYR A 22 -2.62 -10.53 -14.78
CA TYR A 22 -3.66 -11.41 -15.29
C TYR A 22 -3.11 -12.78 -15.70
N SER A 23 -1.82 -12.87 -16.06
CA SER A 23 -1.19 -14.16 -16.33
C SER A 23 -0.85 -14.93 -15.05
N LEU A 24 -0.48 -14.22 -13.98
CA LEU A 24 -0.20 -14.80 -12.66
C LEU A 24 -1.49 -15.18 -11.90
N SER A 25 -2.61 -14.56 -12.23
CA SER A 25 -3.91 -14.83 -11.61
C SER A 25 -5.03 -14.78 -12.65
N PRO A 26 -5.13 -15.78 -13.53
CA PRO A 26 -6.07 -15.78 -14.67
C PRO A 26 -7.55 -15.82 -14.25
N SER A 27 -7.83 -16.25 -13.03
CA SER A 27 -9.17 -16.25 -12.44
C SER A 27 -9.49 -14.97 -11.67
N TRP A 28 -8.58 -14.00 -11.62
CA TRP A 28 -8.81 -12.75 -10.93
C TRP A 28 -9.56 -11.77 -11.83
N TYR A 29 -10.79 -11.46 -11.44
CA TYR A 29 -11.64 -10.48 -12.10
C TYR A 29 -11.79 -9.28 -11.17
N ALA A 30 -10.99 -8.24 -11.41
CA ALA A 30 -11.07 -7.00 -10.63
C ALA A 30 -12.50 -6.43 -10.73
N ARG A 31 -13.12 -6.20 -9.58
CA ARG A 31 -14.44 -5.58 -9.49
C ARG A 31 -14.25 -4.16 -8.96
N VAL A 32 -14.93 -3.21 -9.57
CA VAL A 32 -14.97 -1.83 -9.12
C VAL A 32 -16.43 -1.44 -9.04
N THR A 33 -16.86 -0.85 -7.93
CA THR A 33 -18.24 -0.35 -7.81
C THR A 33 -18.47 0.77 -8.83
N PRO A 34 -19.37 0.59 -9.83
CA PRO A 34 -19.63 1.60 -10.84
C PRO A 34 -20.44 2.78 -10.26
N ASP A 35 -20.39 3.93 -10.95
CA ASP A 35 -21.28 5.09 -10.74
C ASP A 35 -21.21 5.76 -9.35
N LEU A 36 -20.16 5.50 -8.58
CA LEU A 36 -19.93 6.13 -7.27
C LEU A 36 -18.76 7.12 -7.25
N ASP A 37 -18.00 7.23 -8.34
CA ASP A 37 -16.79 8.06 -8.48
C ASP A 37 -17.04 9.46 -7.92
N ARG A 38 -18.06 10.14 -8.44
CA ARG A 38 -18.40 11.50 -8.02
C ARG A 38 -18.76 11.60 -6.53
N LYS A 39 -19.54 10.65 -5.99
CA LYS A 39 -20.00 10.68 -4.59
C LYS A 39 -18.88 10.39 -3.60
N VAL A 40 -17.94 9.53 -3.97
CA VAL A 40 -16.76 9.25 -3.15
C VAL A 40 -15.79 10.41 -3.28
N GLU A 41 -15.52 10.87 -4.50
CA GLU A 41 -14.49 11.86 -4.78
C GLU A 41 -14.81 13.26 -4.23
N GLU A 42 -16.05 13.74 -4.36
CA GLU A 42 -16.45 15.04 -3.78
C GLU A 42 -16.21 15.10 -2.26
N HIS A 43 -16.40 13.96 -1.58
CA HIS A 43 -16.25 13.87 -0.13
C HIS A 43 -14.81 13.66 0.34
N VAL A 44 -13.97 13.04 -0.49
CA VAL A 44 -12.52 12.90 -0.26
C VAL A 44 -11.81 14.20 -0.59
N GLU A 45 -12.22 14.90 -1.64
CA GLU A 45 -11.66 16.19 -2.06
C GLU A 45 -11.79 17.25 -0.96
N SER A 46 -12.99 17.36 -0.38
CA SER A 46 -13.22 18.28 0.76
C SER A 46 -12.35 17.96 1.98
N TRP A 47 -11.96 16.69 2.15
CA TRP A 47 -11.04 16.27 3.19
C TRP A 47 -9.59 16.63 2.81
N ARG A 48 -9.15 16.32 1.58
CA ARG A 48 -7.79 16.63 1.11
C ARG A 48 -7.49 18.13 1.19
N GLN A 49 -8.40 18.98 0.73
CA GLN A 49 -8.24 20.44 0.82
C GLN A 49 -8.10 20.96 2.26
N ARG A 50 -8.61 20.21 3.25
CA ARG A 50 -8.54 20.60 4.65
C ARG A 50 -7.26 20.11 5.34
N TRP A 51 -6.78 18.93 4.97
CA TRP A 51 -5.74 18.22 5.72
C TRP A 51 -4.42 18.06 4.97
N LEU A 52 -4.42 18.08 3.63
CA LEU A 52 -3.22 18.06 2.79
C LEU A 52 -2.86 19.47 2.37
N LEU A 53 -2.20 20.20 3.27
CA LEU A 53 -1.86 21.60 3.07
C LEU A 53 -0.63 21.79 2.19
N GLU A 54 0.24 20.79 2.13
CA GLU A 54 1.44 20.84 1.30
C GLU A 54 1.06 20.51 -0.17
N PRO A 55 1.38 21.40 -1.14
CA PRO A 55 0.95 21.23 -2.53
C PRO A 55 1.46 19.97 -3.25
N THR A 56 2.64 19.47 -2.89
CA THR A 56 3.27 18.28 -3.48
C THR A 56 2.53 17.00 -3.03
N ALA A 57 2.35 16.82 -1.73
CA ALA A 57 1.57 15.77 -1.09
C ALA A 57 0.13 15.78 -1.58
N TYR A 58 -0.47 16.97 -1.74
CA TYR A 58 -1.79 17.10 -2.35
C TYR A 58 -1.83 16.54 -3.78
N LYS A 59 -0.86 16.93 -4.62
CA LYS A 59 -0.76 16.49 -6.01
C LYS A 59 -0.47 14.99 -6.12
N GLN A 60 0.39 14.45 -5.27
CA GLN A 60 0.68 13.02 -5.18
C GLN A 60 -0.55 12.23 -4.76
N ASN A 61 -1.27 12.70 -3.74
CA ASN A 61 -2.49 12.06 -3.27
C ASN A 61 -3.61 12.05 -4.32
N LEU A 62 -3.73 13.13 -5.08
CA LEU A 62 -4.66 13.20 -6.21
C LEU A 62 -4.30 12.19 -7.29
N ALA A 63 -3.01 12.05 -7.61
CA ALA A 63 -2.52 11.08 -8.60
C ALA A 63 -2.70 9.63 -8.14
N ALA A 64 -2.71 9.37 -6.83
CA ALA A 64 -2.90 8.04 -6.27
C ALA A 64 -4.34 7.49 -6.37
N ASP A 65 -5.32 8.34 -6.74
CA ASP A 65 -6.73 7.97 -6.93
C ASP A 65 -7.29 7.04 -5.83
N CYS A 66 -7.24 7.55 -4.60
CA CYS A 66 -7.69 6.82 -3.41
C CYS A 66 -9.19 6.44 -3.49
N GLY A 67 -10.00 7.21 -4.23
CA GLY A 67 -11.40 6.89 -4.49
C GLY A 67 -11.57 5.65 -5.37
N TYR A 68 -10.77 5.52 -6.44
CA TYR A 68 -10.71 4.29 -7.22
C TYR A 68 -10.19 3.12 -6.39
N PHE A 69 -9.09 3.30 -5.66
CA PHE A 69 -8.50 2.26 -4.82
C PHE A 69 -9.51 1.70 -3.80
N ALA A 70 -10.25 2.56 -3.10
CA ALA A 70 -11.28 2.15 -2.14
C ALA A 70 -12.39 1.29 -2.79
N ARG A 71 -12.84 1.66 -3.99
CA ARG A 71 -13.89 0.92 -4.73
C ARG A 71 -13.40 -0.39 -5.32
N ALA A 72 -12.15 -0.44 -5.77
CA ALA A 72 -11.54 -1.65 -6.30
C ALA A 72 -11.27 -2.69 -5.19
N THR A 73 -10.90 -2.23 -4.00
CA THR A 73 -10.62 -3.10 -2.85
C THR A 73 -11.87 -3.49 -2.07
N ASN A 74 -12.92 -2.67 -2.07
CA ASN A 74 -14.15 -2.89 -1.33
C ASN A 74 -15.41 -2.78 -2.23
N PRO A 75 -15.53 -3.61 -3.28
CA PRO A 75 -16.56 -3.42 -4.31
C PRO A 75 -18.01 -3.57 -3.82
N ASN A 76 -18.21 -4.19 -2.65
CA ASN A 76 -19.53 -4.42 -2.06
C ASN A 76 -19.85 -3.44 -0.91
N ALA A 77 -18.94 -2.53 -0.56
CA ALA A 77 -19.16 -1.56 0.50
C ALA A 77 -20.18 -0.49 0.06
N ASN A 78 -20.97 0.01 1.02
CA ASN A 78 -21.86 1.13 0.77
C ASN A 78 -21.07 2.44 0.60
N VAL A 79 -21.72 3.49 0.10
CA VAL A 79 -21.09 4.80 -0.16
C VAL A 79 -20.39 5.39 1.07
N ALA A 80 -21.01 5.30 2.25
CA ALA A 80 -20.43 5.86 3.47
C ALA A 80 -19.14 5.12 3.86
N ASN A 81 -19.12 3.81 3.73
CA ASN A 81 -17.95 2.99 4.00
C ASN A 81 -16.84 3.20 2.95
N LEU A 82 -17.20 3.35 1.68
CA LEU A 82 -16.25 3.73 0.61
C LEU A 82 -15.62 5.10 0.84
N GLN A 83 -16.41 6.07 1.33
CA GLN A 83 -15.94 7.40 1.69
C GLN A 83 -14.95 7.36 2.88
N ILE A 84 -15.23 6.53 3.89
CA ILE A 84 -14.30 6.30 5.00
C ILE A 84 -13.01 5.65 4.48
N ALA A 85 -13.15 4.66 3.60
CA ALA A 85 -12.02 3.96 3.02
C ALA A 85 -11.11 4.86 2.19
N ALA A 86 -11.68 5.66 1.30
CA ALA A 86 -10.91 6.56 0.46
C ALA A 86 -10.20 7.65 1.28
N ARG A 87 -10.80 8.14 2.39
CA ARG A 87 -10.13 9.05 3.32
C ARG A 87 -8.99 8.40 4.07
N PHE A 88 -9.21 7.19 4.56
CA PHE A 88 -8.17 6.43 5.27
C PHE A 88 -6.98 6.13 4.36
N THR A 89 -7.22 5.73 3.11
CA THR A 89 -6.14 5.46 2.15
C THR A 89 -5.48 6.75 1.68
N SER A 90 -6.23 7.84 1.48
CA SER A 90 -5.65 9.17 1.26
C SER A 90 -4.75 9.60 2.41
N TRP A 91 -5.17 9.37 3.66
CA TRP A 91 -4.35 9.66 4.82
C TRP A 91 -3.10 8.77 4.87
N ILE A 92 -3.23 7.45 4.69
CA ILE A 92 -2.08 6.54 4.70
C ILE A 92 -1.07 6.87 3.59
N PHE A 93 -1.51 7.18 2.37
CA PHE A 93 -0.58 7.49 1.28
C PHE A 93 0.11 8.83 1.47
N ALA A 94 -0.61 9.86 1.91
CA ALA A 94 0.03 11.12 2.28
C ALA A 94 0.97 10.96 3.48
N TRP A 95 0.64 10.04 4.40
CA TRP A 95 1.47 9.70 5.54
C TRP A 95 2.73 8.92 5.16
N ASP A 96 2.65 8.00 4.19
CA ASP A 96 3.82 7.25 3.67
C ASP A 96 4.81 8.18 2.95
N ASP A 97 4.30 9.27 2.36
CA ASP A 97 5.10 10.29 1.68
C ASP A 97 5.66 11.39 2.64
N GLU A 98 5.23 11.47 3.90
CA GLU A 98 5.71 12.43 4.91
C GLU A 98 6.52 11.76 6.04
N PRO A 99 7.63 12.36 6.52
CA PRO A 99 8.34 11.86 7.69
C PRO A 99 7.67 12.35 8.99
N LEU A 100 6.59 11.70 9.47
CA LEU A 100 6.34 11.35 10.89
C LEU A 100 4.91 10.85 11.24
N GLN A 101 4.86 10.04 12.31
CA GLN A 101 3.79 9.25 12.94
C GLN A 101 2.73 10.10 13.69
N HIS A 102 1.49 9.69 14.00
CA HIS A 102 0.95 8.41 14.53
C HIS A 102 -0.59 8.27 14.27
N LEU A 103 -1.13 7.03 14.14
CA LEU A 103 -2.20 6.39 14.97
C LEU A 103 -2.97 5.22 14.28
N LEU A 104 -2.85 3.97 14.79
CA LEU A 104 -3.82 2.82 14.90
C LEU A 104 -3.04 1.56 15.35
N CYS A 105 -2.97 1.34 16.67
CA CYS A 105 -1.71 1.05 17.36
C CYS A 105 -0.89 -0.18 16.95
N ASP A 106 -1.39 -1.42 16.84
CA ASP A 106 -0.43 -2.55 16.77
C ASP A 106 0.08 -2.83 15.35
N GLU A 107 -0.82 -2.88 14.38
CA GLU A 107 -0.45 -3.06 12.96
C GLU A 107 0.16 -1.78 12.40
N LEU A 108 -0.32 -0.59 12.79
CA LEU A 108 0.39 0.63 12.42
C LEU A 108 1.70 0.79 13.17
N CYS A 109 1.88 0.34 14.42
CA CYS A 109 3.22 0.33 15.03
C CYS A 109 4.16 -0.63 14.31
N SER A 110 3.68 -1.80 13.89
CA SER A 110 4.48 -2.75 13.11
C SER A 110 4.88 -2.16 11.77
N TYR A 111 3.93 -1.52 11.08
CA TYR A 111 4.17 -0.80 9.83
C TYR A 111 5.15 0.35 10.00
N VAL A 112 4.91 1.22 10.96
CA VAL A 112 5.77 2.34 11.34
C VAL A 112 7.19 1.86 11.65
N ALA A 113 7.33 0.82 12.47
CA ALA A 113 8.64 0.28 12.82
C ALA A 113 9.35 -0.29 11.59
N GLY A 114 8.63 -0.93 10.67
CA GLY A 114 9.18 -1.39 9.39
C GLY A 114 9.60 -0.25 8.47
N ALA A 115 8.80 0.81 8.38
CA ALA A 115 9.09 2.00 7.59
C ALA A 115 10.34 2.72 8.11
N VAL A 116 10.41 2.96 9.43
CA VAL A 116 11.59 3.57 10.09
C VAL A 116 12.86 2.75 9.82
N ARG A 117 12.82 1.42 9.98
CA ARG A 117 13.98 0.59 9.65
C ARG A 117 14.37 0.63 8.18
N SER A 118 13.40 0.79 7.27
CA SER A 118 13.68 0.96 5.84
C SER A 118 14.39 2.28 5.58
N GLU A 119 13.92 3.35 6.21
CA GLU A 119 14.48 4.69 6.09
C GLU A 119 15.89 4.77 6.69
N ASP A 120 16.10 4.23 7.91
CA ASP A 120 17.41 4.20 8.56
C ASP A 120 18.44 3.47 7.67
N ALA A 121 18.09 2.30 7.13
CA ALA A 121 18.97 1.55 6.24
C ALA A 121 19.27 2.32 4.94
N PHE A 122 18.29 3.05 4.40
CA PHE A 122 18.48 3.89 3.22
C PHE A 122 19.44 5.06 3.52
N GLN A 123 19.22 5.77 4.62
CA GLN A 123 20.06 6.89 5.05
C GLN A 123 21.51 6.47 5.33
N ASP A 124 21.70 5.28 5.91
CA ASP A 124 23.03 4.71 6.17
C ASP A 124 23.70 4.09 4.92
N GLY A 125 23.01 4.07 3.77
CA GLY A 125 23.50 3.47 2.54
C GLY A 125 23.67 1.95 2.62
N VAL A 126 22.93 1.30 3.53
CA VAL A 126 22.95 -0.14 3.77
C VAL A 126 22.00 -0.84 2.80
N ILE A 127 22.54 -1.78 2.02
CA ILE A 127 21.73 -2.66 1.18
C ILE A 127 21.43 -3.91 2.00
N MET A 128 20.16 -4.08 2.38
CA MET A 128 19.70 -5.26 3.10
C MET A 128 19.85 -6.53 2.26
N ASP A 129 20.08 -7.66 2.94
CA ASP A 129 19.88 -8.97 2.34
C ASP A 129 18.41 -9.16 1.93
N LEU A 130 18.14 -9.99 0.92
CA LEU A 130 16.80 -10.18 0.39
C LEU A 130 15.81 -10.70 1.45
N ASP A 131 16.23 -11.61 2.32
CA ASP A 131 15.34 -12.17 3.34
C ASP A 131 14.99 -11.10 4.38
N VAL A 132 15.99 -10.34 4.82
CA VAL A 132 15.82 -9.20 5.74
C VAL A 132 14.92 -8.13 5.12
N TYR A 133 15.12 -7.82 3.84
CA TYR A 133 14.28 -6.89 3.11
C TYR A 133 12.83 -7.36 3.05
N LEU A 134 12.58 -8.63 2.71
CA LEU A 134 11.23 -9.18 2.61
C LEU A 134 10.52 -9.19 3.96
N GLU A 135 11.21 -9.59 5.03
CA GLU A 135 10.67 -9.54 6.39
C GLU A 135 10.30 -8.11 6.80
N ASN A 136 11.18 -7.15 6.53
CA ASN A 136 10.92 -5.75 6.85
C ASN A 136 9.78 -5.19 5.98
N ARG A 137 9.73 -5.56 4.70
CA ARG A 137 8.74 -5.08 3.74
C ARG A 137 7.34 -5.60 4.04
N VAL A 138 7.22 -6.84 4.53
CA VAL A 138 5.95 -7.39 5.01
C VAL A 138 5.35 -6.52 6.12
N GLN A 139 6.19 -5.90 6.95
CA GLN A 139 5.72 -4.96 7.96
C GLN A 139 5.46 -3.58 7.34
N ALA A 140 6.38 -3.08 6.50
CA ALA A 140 6.39 -1.74 5.92
C ALA A 140 5.51 -1.54 4.67
N SER A 141 4.63 -2.48 4.30
CA SER A 141 3.81 -2.38 3.07
C SER A 141 2.38 -1.90 3.32
N ALA A 142 1.99 -1.70 4.59
CA ALA A 142 0.63 -1.41 5.04
C ALA A 142 -0.44 -2.45 4.64
N VAL A 143 -0.07 -3.60 4.07
CA VAL A 143 -1.03 -4.61 3.58
C VAL A 143 -1.86 -5.19 4.73
N TYR A 144 -1.28 -5.48 5.89
CA TYR A 144 -2.05 -5.99 7.03
C TYR A 144 -3.07 -4.96 7.57
N PRO A 145 -2.69 -3.68 7.82
CA PRO A 145 -3.68 -2.62 8.09
C PRO A 145 -4.80 -2.56 7.06
N VAL A 146 -4.48 -2.65 5.76
CA VAL A 146 -5.49 -2.60 4.69
C VAL A 146 -6.44 -3.81 4.73
N ILE A 147 -5.96 -5.03 5.01
CA ILE A 147 -6.81 -6.24 5.12
C ILE A 147 -7.77 -6.13 6.31
N VAL A 148 -7.27 -5.71 7.47
CA VAL A 148 -8.10 -5.50 8.67
C VAL A 148 -9.14 -4.42 8.41
N PHE A 149 -8.71 -3.30 7.84
CA PHE A 149 -9.58 -2.18 7.52
C PHE A 149 -10.64 -2.54 6.47
N ALA A 150 -10.28 -3.29 5.42
CA ALA A 150 -11.24 -3.79 4.43
C ALA A 150 -12.32 -4.66 5.06
N SER A 151 -11.96 -5.48 6.05
CA SER A 151 -12.94 -6.30 6.80
C SER A 151 -13.95 -5.41 7.53
N ILE A 152 -13.49 -4.34 8.18
CA ILE A 152 -14.36 -3.36 8.86
C ILE A 152 -15.28 -2.64 7.86
N VAL A 153 -14.71 -2.14 6.75
CA VAL A 153 -15.43 -1.41 5.70
C VAL A 153 -16.50 -2.28 5.02
N GLN A 154 -16.28 -3.59 4.95
CA GLN A 154 -17.22 -4.56 4.39
C GLN A 154 -18.18 -5.15 5.44
N ASP A 155 -18.14 -4.70 6.69
CA ASP A 155 -18.93 -5.24 7.80
C ASP A 155 -18.70 -6.75 8.01
N ILE A 156 -17.47 -7.20 7.74
CA ILE A 156 -17.02 -8.58 7.94
C ILE A 156 -16.32 -8.66 9.29
N THR A 157 -16.97 -9.33 10.24
CA THR A 157 -16.34 -9.66 11.54
C THR A 157 -15.63 -11.01 11.45
N LEU A 158 -14.30 -11.00 11.50
CA LEU A 158 -13.50 -12.22 11.58
C LEU A 158 -13.21 -12.58 13.05
N PRO A 159 -13.47 -13.81 13.50
CA PRO A 159 -13.20 -14.19 14.88
C PRO A 159 -11.69 -14.32 15.12
N ALA A 160 -11.24 -13.99 16.34
CA ALA A 160 -9.82 -14.02 16.71
C ALA A 160 -9.15 -15.37 16.46
N TRP A 161 -9.87 -16.51 16.61
CA TRP A 161 -9.30 -17.83 16.32
C TRP A 161 -8.96 -18.01 14.83
N PHE A 162 -9.73 -17.39 13.93
CA PHE A 162 -9.49 -17.46 12.49
C PHE A 162 -8.29 -16.59 12.11
N ILE A 163 -8.26 -15.35 12.59
CA ILE A 163 -7.13 -14.42 12.33
C ILE A 163 -5.80 -15.00 12.86
N ASN A 164 -5.85 -15.71 13.99
CA ASN A 164 -4.67 -16.33 14.59
C ASN A 164 -4.31 -17.70 14.02
N HIS A 165 -5.15 -18.29 13.18
CA HIS A 165 -4.88 -19.60 12.60
C HIS A 165 -3.69 -19.52 11.62
N PRO A 166 -2.80 -20.55 11.57
CA PRO A 166 -1.61 -20.53 10.72
C PRO A 166 -1.92 -20.32 9.22
N VAL A 167 -3.02 -20.92 8.74
CA VAL A 167 -3.39 -20.86 7.31
C VAL A 167 -3.75 -19.42 6.85
N PRO A 168 -4.67 -18.69 7.50
CA PRO A 168 -4.91 -17.27 7.19
C PRO A 168 -3.66 -16.40 7.33
N LYS A 169 -2.81 -16.62 8.34
CA LYS A 169 -1.54 -15.87 8.49
C LYS A 169 -0.62 -16.07 7.29
N GLU A 170 -0.44 -17.30 6.86
CA GLU A 170 0.41 -17.61 5.71
C GLU A 170 -0.18 -17.06 4.40
N MET A 171 -1.50 -17.12 4.25
CA MET A 171 -2.19 -16.52 3.11
C MET A 171 -1.97 -14.99 3.07
N MET A 172 -2.15 -14.29 4.19
CA MET A 172 -1.93 -12.85 4.26
C MET A 172 -0.47 -12.48 4.01
N ARG A 173 0.49 -13.29 4.49
CA ARG A 173 1.92 -13.13 4.20
C ARG A 173 2.20 -13.22 2.69
N HIS A 174 1.65 -14.22 2.01
CA HIS A 174 1.80 -14.36 0.55
C HIS A 174 1.18 -13.20 -0.22
N ILE A 175 -0.02 -12.75 0.15
CA ILE A 175 -0.67 -11.58 -0.45
C ILE A 175 0.24 -10.34 -0.30
N ASN A 176 0.81 -10.17 0.89
CA ASN A 176 1.68 -9.04 1.19
C ASN A 176 2.97 -9.04 0.36
N ILE A 177 3.65 -10.18 0.27
CA ILE A 177 4.85 -10.33 -0.58
C ILE A 177 4.51 -10.05 -2.04
N MET A 178 3.41 -10.63 -2.55
CA MET A 178 2.97 -10.42 -3.93
C MET A 178 2.74 -8.94 -4.22
N LEU A 179 1.94 -8.25 -3.39
CA LEU A 179 1.67 -6.82 -3.55
C LEU A 179 2.95 -5.98 -3.46
N SER A 180 3.83 -6.30 -2.51
CA SER A 180 5.10 -5.59 -2.32
C SER A 180 6.02 -5.68 -3.54
N LEU A 181 6.14 -6.88 -4.13
CA LEU A 181 6.93 -7.09 -5.34
C LEU A 181 6.32 -6.42 -6.58
N MET A 182 4.98 -6.35 -6.65
CA MET A 182 4.29 -5.64 -7.71
C MET A 182 4.55 -4.13 -7.66
N THR A 183 4.48 -3.53 -6.47
CA THR A 183 4.77 -2.09 -6.29
C THR A 183 6.20 -1.75 -6.70
N LEU A 184 7.17 -2.58 -6.32
CA LEU A 184 8.57 -2.40 -6.74
C LEU A 184 8.72 -2.44 -8.27
N SER A 185 8.00 -3.34 -8.92
CA SER A 185 8.03 -3.49 -10.37
C SER A 185 7.48 -2.26 -11.09
N LEU A 186 6.44 -1.62 -10.53
CA LEU A 186 5.86 -0.39 -11.09
C LEU A 186 6.79 0.82 -10.89
N LEU A 187 7.46 0.92 -9.73
CA LEU A 187 8.43 1.98 -9.47
C LEU A 187 9.62 1.89 -10.42
N ALA A 188 10.12 0.69 -10.72
CA ALA A 188 11.24 0.49 -11.63
C ALA A 188 10.95 0.87 -13.10
N MET A 189 9.67 0.97 -13.50
CA MET A 189 9.29 1.39 -14.87
C MET A 189 9.31 2.91 -15.08
N ASN A 190 9.40 3.70 -14.01
CA ASN A 190 9.34 5.16 -14.06
C ASN A 190 10.73 5.85 -14.05
N TRP A 191 11.82 5.07 -14.15
CA TRP A 191 13.21 5.54 -14.24
C TRP A 191 13.83 5.13 -15.58
#